data_AF-A0A1E1WRY2-F1
#
_entry.id   AF-A0A1E1WRY2-F1
#
_cell.length_a   1.000
_cell.length_b   1.000
_cell.length_c   1.000
_cell.angle_alpha   90.00
_cell.angle_beta   90.00
_cell.angle_gamma   90.00
#
_symmetry.space_group_name_H-M   'P 1'
#
loop_
_entity.id
_entity.type
_entity.pdbx_description
1 polymer ?
#
loop_
_entity_poly.entity_id
_entity_poly.type
_entity_poly.pdbx_seq_one_letter_code
_entity_poly.pdbx_strand_id
1 'polypeptide(L)'
;VQLVFTLGDKPQMETQGSMFLRKDAVHDKNSWSAKLTNVQGETLSFEVSTPVTTPVGCWSLRVVTRLKKSTEREIYDFDQDIYILFNPWNVDDQTYMEKTELLEEYVQNDQGKVWVG
;
A
#
# COMPACT_ATOMS: atom_id res chain seq x y z
N VAL A 1 9.09 -0.84 14.93
CA VAL A 1 7.74 -1.20 14.45
C VAL A 1 7.89 -1.81 13.07
N GLN A 2 7.32 -2.98 12.85
CA GLN A 2 7.27 -3.66 11.57
C GLN A 2 5.82 -3.67 11.11
N LEU A 3 5.60 -3.33 9.86
CA LEU A 3 4.31 -3.46 9.20
C LEU A 3 4.37 -4.74 8.36
N VAL A 4 3.26 -5.46 8.25
CA VAL A 4 3.13 -6.66 7.43
C VAL A 4 1.80 -6.59 6.70
N PHE A 5 1.85 -6.45 5.39
CA PHE A 5 0.70 -6.51 4.49
C PHE A 5 0.60 -7.91 3.90
N THR A 6 -0.61 -8.47 3.86
CA THR A 6 -0.88 -9.78 3.27
C THR A 6 -2.10 -9.73 2.37
N LEU A 7 -1.99 -10.35 1.19
CA LEU A 7 -3.09 -10.53 0.25
C LEU A 7 -3.54 -12.00 0.27
N GLY A 8 -4.79 -12.22 0.68
CA GLY A 8 -5.41 -13.54 0.79
C GLY A 8 -4.88 -14.40 1.95
N ASP A 9 -5.45 -15.60 2.09
CA ASP A 9 -5.23 -16.47 3.25
C ASP A 9 -3.88 -17.21 3.25
N LYS A 10 -3.23 -17.31 2.08
CA LYS A 10 -1.97 -18.02 1.89
C LYS A 10 -0.93 -17.09 1.27
N PRO A 11 -0.28 -16.24 2.09
CA PRO A 11 0.71 -15.30 1.59
C PRO A 11 1.91 -16.05 0.97
N GLN A 12 2.30 -15.61 -0.22
CA GLN A 12 3.52 -15.99 -0.94
C GLN A 12 4.42 -14.75 -1.05
N MET A 13 5.62 -14.89 -1.62
CA MET A 13 6.58 -13.77 -1.71
C MET A 13 6.00 -12.53 -2.42
N GLU A 14 5.11 -12.71 -3.40
CA GLU A 14 4.48 -11.59 -4.14
C GLU A 14 3.20 -11.06 -3.47
N THR A 15 2.56 -11.85 -2.61
CA THR A 15 1.31 -11.49 -1.92
C THR A 15 1.56 -11.12 -0.45
N GLN A 16 2.81 -10.79 -0.11
CA GLN A 16 3.21 -10.33 1.20
C GLN A 16 4.21 -9.18 1.10
N GLY A 17 3.88 -8.06 1.74
CA GLY A 17 4.77 -6.92 1.94
C GLY A 17 5.20 -6.82 3.40
N SER A 18 6.50 -6.81 3.70
CA SER A 18 6.99 -6.61 5.06
C SER A 18 8.08 -5.55 5.08
N MET A 19 7.94 -4.57 5.97
CA MET A 19 8.82 -3.42 6.06
C MET A 19 8.91 -2.90 7.49
N PHE A 20 10.06 -2.30 7.81
CA PHE A 20 10.27 -1.64 9.10
C PHE A 20 10.03 -0.14 8.96
N LEU A 21 9.36 0.43 9.94
CA LEU A 21 9.18 1.87 10.03
C LEU A 21 10.53 2.54 10.31
N ARG A 22 10.97 3.45 9.42
CA ARG A 22 12.23 4.19 9.53
C ARG A 22 12.01 5.69 9.31
N LYS A 23 12.83 6.54 9.93
CA LYS A 23 12.78 8.00 9.72
C LYS A 23 13.39 8.41 8.38
N ASP A 24 14.43 7.69 7.99
CA ASP A 24 15.24 7.83 6.79
C ASP A 24 14.82 6.87 5.68
N ALA A 25 13.58 6.34 5.73
CA ALA A 25 13.06 5.53 4.64
C ALA A 25 13.03 6.38 3.35
N VAL A 26 13.67 5.86 2.32
CA VAL A 26 13.64 6.41 0.96
C VAL A 26 12.58 5.65 0.18
N HIS A 27 11.75 6.39 -0.53
CA HIS A 27 10.77 5.82 -1.44
C HIS A 27 11.50 5.09 -2.57
N ASP A 28 11.12 3.84 -2.81
CA ASP A 28 11.61 3.01 -3.91
C ASP A 28 10.40 2.38 -4.61
N LYS A 29 10.30 2.61 -5.92
CA LYS A 29 9.19 2.12 -6.75
C LYS A 29 9.09 0.60 -6.82
N ASN A 30 10.17 -0.11 -6.48
CA ASN A 30 10.25 -1.56 -6.54
C ASN A 30 10.13 -2.24 -5.18
N SER A 31 10.06 -1.49 -4.07
CA SER A 31 10.06 -2.08 -2.73
C SER A 31 9.10 -1.39 -1.76
N TRP A 32 8.58 -2.18 -0.82
CA TRP A 32 7.74 -1.68 0.26
C TRP A 32 8.58 -0.82 1.20
N SER A 33 8.12 0.41 1.45
CA SER A 33 8.78 1.33 2.37
C SER A 33 7.77 1.98 3.32
N ALA A 34 8.22 2.26 4.54
CA ALA A 34 7.42 2.93 5.55
C ALA A 34 8.25 4.03 6.22
N LYS A 35 7.85 5.28 5.98
CA LYS A 35 8.54 6.48 6.46
C LYS A 35 7.80 7.08 7.65
N LEU A 36 8.50 7.29 8.75
CA LEU A 36 7.95 8.00 9.90
C LEU A 36 7.91 9.50 9.59
N THR A 37 6.71 10.09 9.58
CA THR A 37 6.51 11.51 9.23
C THR A 37 6.42 12.38 10.47
N ASN A 38 5.75 11.90 11.53
CA ASN A 38 5.54 12.69 12.73
C ASN A 38 5.40 11.80 13.98
N VAL A 39 5.76 12.36 15.14
CA VAL A 39 5.60 11.73 16.46
C VAL A 39 5.03 12.78 17.41
N GLN A 40 3.81 12.56 17.87
CA GLN A 40 3.12 13.47 18.80
C GLN A 40 2.63 12.69 20.02
N GLY A 41 3.37 12.79 21.12
CA GLY A 41 3.07 12.04 22.34
C GLY A 41 3.07 10.53 22.08
N GLU A 42 1.90 9.91 22.23
CA GLU A 42 1.67 8.48 22.00
C GLU A 42 1.19 8.17 20.57
N THR A 43 1.03 9.18 19.72
CA THR A 43 0.59 9.02 18.33
C THR A 43 1.79 9.07 17.37
N LEU A 44 1.85 8.08 16.47
CA LEU A 44 2.84 7.99 15.40
C LEU A 44 2.14 8.14 14.05
N SER A 45 2.58 9.10 13.24
CA SER A 45 2.14 9.24 11.85
C SER A 45 3.25 8.75 10.92
N PHE A 46 2.86 7.97 9.91
CA PHE A 46 3.78 7.41 8.95
C PHE A 46 3.14 7.34 7.57
N GLU A 47 3.99 7.27 6.57
CA GLU A 47 3.64 7.13 5.16
C GLU A 47 4.12 5.76 4.69
N VAL A 48 3.27 5.03 3.97
CA VAL A 48 3.61 3.73 3.39
C VAL A 48 3.61 3.87 1.88
N SER A 49 4.63 3.34 1.23
CA SER A 49 4.68 3.24 -0.23
C SER A 49 4.78 1.79 -0.66
N THR A 50 3.95 1.42 -1.62
CA THR A 50 3.88 0.09 -2.22
C THR A 50 4.69 0.07 -3.52
N PRO A 51 5.29 -1.07 -3.88
CA PRO A 51 5.84 -1.27 -5.22
C PRO A 51 4.79 -1.07 -6.31
N VAL A 52 5.18 -0.59 -7.50
CA VAL A 52 4.28 -0.45 -8.65
C VAL A 52 3.79 -1.79 -9.20
N THR A 53 4.49 -2.87 -8.89
CA THR A 53 4.14 -4.25 -9.25
C THR A 53 3.28 -4.94 -8.20
N THR A 54 2.81 -4.22 -7.17
CA THR A 54 2.01 -4.81 -6.09
C THR A 54 0.70 -5.38 -6.65
N PRO A 55 0.35 -6.65 -6.34
CA PRO A 55 -0.91 -7.21 -6.79
C PRO A 55 -2.13 -6.42 -6.30
N VAL A 56 -3.08 -6.20 -7.20
CA VAL A 56 -4.35 -5.53 -6.92
C VAL A 56 -5.26 -6.45 -6.11
N GLY A 57 -5.87 -5.92 -5.04
CA GLY A 57 -6.81 -6.68 -4.23
C GLY A 57 -7.02 -6.13 -2.83
N CYS A 58 -7.62 -6.96 -1.99
CA CYS A 58 -7.92 -6.68 -0.59
C CYS A 58 -6.79 -7.18 0.31
N TRP A 59 -6.08 -6.25 0.94
CA TRP A 59 -4.93 -6.50 1.79
C TRP A 59 -5.30 -6.33 3.27
N SER A 60 -4.78 -7.20 4.11
CA SER A 60 -4.80 -7.05 5.56
C SER A 60 -3.49 -6.44 6.05
N LEU A 61 -3.56 -5.61 7.09
CA LEU A 61 -2.38 -5.01 7.74
C LEU A 61 -2.22 -5.56 9.15
N ARG A 62 -1.02 -6.09 9.44
CA ARG A 62 -0.56 -6.48 10.77
C ARG A 62 0.59 -5.58 11.22
N VAL A 63 0.45 -4.97 12.38
CA VAL A 63 1.48 -4.15 13.02
C VAL A 63 2.16 -4.97 14.11
N VAL A 64 3.46 -5.21 13.95
CA VAL A 64 4.28 -5.92 14.92
C VAL A 64 5.21 -4.92 15.61
N THR A 65 5.07 -4.80 16.93
CA THR A 65 5.95 -3.95 17.73
C THR A 65 6.83 -4.80 18.63
N ARG A 66 8.05 -4.32 18.87
CA ARG A 66 9.02 -5.00 19.74
C ARG A 66 9.78 -3.96 20.54
N LEU A 67 9.84 -4.14 21.85
CA LEU A 67 10.67 -3.34 22.74
C LEU A 67 12.13 -3.77 22.62
N LYS A 68 13.06 -2.81 22.49
CA LYS A 68 14.50 -3.11 22.33
C LYS A 68 15.10 -3.99 23.44
N LYS A 69 14.51 -3.94 24.64
CA LYS A 69 14.98 -4.66 25.84
C LYS A 69 14.15 -5.91 26.18
N SER A 70 13.12 -6.23 25.40
CA SER A 70 12.27 -7.40 25.63
C SER A 70 12.29 -8.35 24.43
N THR A 71 12.11 -9.64 24.71
CA THR A 71 11.81 -10.66 23.71
C THR A 71 10.33 -10.68 23.33
N GLU A 72 9.48 -10.00 24.09
CA GLU A 72 8.05 -9.89 23.81
C GLU A 72 7.78 -9.04 22.57
N ARG A 73 6.84 -9.54 21.77
CA ARG A 73 6.33 -8.89 20.57
C ARG A 73 4.84 -8.67 20.77
N GLU A 74 4.39 -7.45 20.54
CA GLU A 74 2.97 -7.14 20.48
C GLU A 74 2.54 -7.14 19.03
N ILE A 75 1.40 -7.77 18.75
CA ILE A 75 0.84 -7.92 17.42
C ILE A 75 -0.54 -7.28 17.44
N TYR A 76 -0.75 -6.33 16.54
CA TYR A 76 -2.03 -5.71 16.30
C TYR A 76 -2.46 -5.99 14.87
N ASP A 77 -3.61 -6.62 14.72
CA ASP A 77 -4.26 -6.84 13.43
C ASP A 77 -5.23 -5.70 13.17
N PHE A 78 -5.01 -4.98 12.06
CA PHE A 78 -5.91 -3.92 11.63
C PHE A 78 -7.22 -4.56 11.16
N ASP A 79 -8.33 -4.05 11.67
CA ASP A 79 -9.66 -4.62 11.52
C ASP A 79 -10.35 -4.24 10.20
N GLN A 80 -9.77 -3.31 9.43
CA GLN A 80 -10.32 -2.86 8.16
C GLN A 80 -9.51 -3.39 6.98
N ASP A 81 -10.22 -3.57 5.88
CA ASP A 81 -9.67 -3.97 4.60
C ASP A 81 -8.97 -2.80 3.90
N ILE A 82 -7.78 -3.05 3.37
CA ILE A 82 -7.01 -2.08 2.59
C ILE A 82 -7.04 -2.52 1.13
N TYR A 83 -7.69 -1.74 0.27
CA TYR A 83 -7.74 -2.02 -1.16
C TYR A 83 -6.59 -1.33 -1.88
N ILE A 84 -5.73 -2.11 -2.52
CA ILE A 84 -4.68 -1.62 -3.41
C ILE A 84 -5.17 -1.85 -4.84
N LEU A 85 -5.25 -0.78 -5.63
CA LEU A 85 -5.74 -0.79 -7.01
C LEU A 85 -4.62 -0.40 -7.98
N PHE A 86 -4.85 -0.61 -9.27
CA PHE A 86 -4.02 -0.02 -10.31
C PHE A 86 -3.98 1.50 -10.19
N ASN A 87 -2.85 2.11 -10.55
CA ASN A 87 -2.68 3.55 -10.48
C ASN A 87 -2.33 4.17 -11.84
N PRO A 88 -3.34 4.50 -12.67
CA PRO A 88 -3.14 5.15 -13.97
C PRO A 88 -2.50 6.54 -13.92
N TRP A 89 -2.38 7.17 -12.74
CA TRP A 89 -1.69 8.46 -12.55
C TRP A 89 -0.18 8.31 -12.33
N ASN A 90 0.31 7.11 -12.04
CA ASN A 90 1.71 6.87 -11.77
C ASN A 90 2.44 6.48 -13.07
N VAL A 91 3.45 7.26 -13.45
CA VAL A 91 4.28 7.04 -14.67
C VAL A 91 4.97 5.68 -14.72
N ASP A 92 5.22 5.07 -13.55
CA ASP A 92 5.88 3.78 -13.41
C ASP A 92 4.89 2.61 -13.36
N ASP A 93 3.57 2.86 -13.32
CA ASP A 93 2.53 1.83 -13.33
C ASP A 93 2.26 1.37 -14.77
N GLN A 94 1.99 0.07 -14.94
CA GLN A 94 1.66 -0.51 -16.24
C GLN A 94 0.41 0.12 -16.87
N THR A 95 -0.50 0.63 -16.04
CA THR A 95 -1.76 1.26 -16.46
C THR A 95 -1.65 2.77 -16.66
N TYR A 96 -0.44 3.33 -16.63
CA TYR A 96 -0.21 4.76 -16.78
C TYR A 96 -0.84 5.34 -18.05
N MET A 97 -1.54 6.46 -17.88
CA MET A 97 -2.09 7.24 -18.98
C MET A 97 -1.46 8.63 -19.01
N GLU A 98 -0.66 8.90 -20.04
CA GLU A 98 0.03 10.20 -20.21
C GLU A 98 -0.94 11.39 -20.28
N LYS A 99 -2.09 11.20 -20.94
CA LYS A 99 -3.14 12.21 -21.03
C LYS A 99 -4.11 12.05 -19.86
N THR A 100 -3.79 12.69 -18.74
CA THR A 100 -4.59 12.63 -17.51
C THR A 100 -6.03 13.10 -17.68
N GLU A 101 -6.31 13.98 -18.64
CA GLU A 101 -7.68 14.41 -19.01
C GLU A 101 -8.58 13.24 -19.44
N LEU A 102 -8.00 12.19 -20.03
CA LEU A 102 -8.72 11.01 -20.48
C LEU A 102 -9.03 10.03 -19.33
N LEU A 103 -8.36 10.14 -18.20
CA LEU A 103 -8.64 9.32 -17.02
C LEU A 103 -10.04 9.60 -16.45
N GLU A 104 -10.57 10.79 -16.67
CA GLU A 104 -11.96 11.10 -16.32
C GLU A 104 -12.92 10.15 -17.06
N GLU A 105 -12.74 9.97 -18.36
CA GLU A 105 -13.62 9.13 -19.17
C GLU A 105 -13.35 7.63 -18.98
N TYR A 106 -12.08 7.21 -18.90
CA TYR A 106 -11.73 5.79 -18.91
C TYR A 106 -11.63 5.15 -17.52
N VAL A 107 -11.60 5.94 -16.45
CA VAL A 107 -11.41 5.43 -15.08
C VAL A 107 -12.47 5.95 -14.13
N GLN A 108 -12.80 7.25 -14.16
CA GLN A 108 -13.72 7.86 -13.18
C GLN A 108 -15.19 7.84 -13.62
N ASN A 109 -15.45 7.93 -14.92
CA ASN A 109 -16.81 7.92 -15.45
C ASN A 109 -17.44 6.52 -15.31
N ASP A 110 -18.52 6.44 -14.54
CA ASP A 110 -19.26 5.21 -14.25
C ASP A 110 -20.37 4.92 -15.28
N GLN A 111 -20.53 5.79 -16.28
CA GLN A 111 -21.56 5.69 -17.30
C GLN A 111 -20.94 5.71 -18.70
N GLY A 112 -21.46 4.84 -19.58
CA GLY A 112 -21.01 4.74 -20.96
C GLY A 112 -22.17 4.67 -21.94
N LYS A 113 -21.86 4.84 -23.23
CA LYS A 113 -22.79 4.64 -24.34
C LYS A 113 -22.36 3.44 -25.16
N VAL A 114 -23.30 2.55 -25.46
CA VAL A 114 -23.09 1.42 -26.36
C VAL A 114 -23.84 1.71 -27.65
N TRP A 115 -23.12 1.80 -28.76
CA TRP A 115 -23.72 1.99 -30.07
C TRP A 115 -24.20 0.64 -30.61
N VAL A 116 -25.49 0.57 -30.92
CA VAL A 116 -26.13 -0.54 -31.62
C VAL A 116 -26.82 0.02 -32.87
N GLY A 117 -26.68 -0.72 -33.99
CA GLY A 117 -26.97 -0.25 -35.36
C GLY A 117 -28.35 0.33 -35.60
#